data_AF-A0A9X0KT31-F1
#
_entry.id   AF-A0A9X0KT31-F1
#
_cell.length_a   1.000
_cell.length_b   1.000
_cell.length_c   1.000
_cell.angle_alpha   90.00
_cell.angle_beta   90.00
_cell.angle_gamma   90.00
#
_symmetry.space_group_name_H-M   'P 1'
#
loop_
_entity.id
_entity.type
_entity.pdbx_description
1 polymer ?
#
loop_
_entity_poly.entity_id
_entity_poly.type
_entity_poly.pdbx_seq_one_letter_code
_entity_poly.pdbx_strand_id
1 'polypeptide(L)'
;MPKKNCDSACQTFNRFELHLVAAHSGLYSDDDTCLVWDRIYSTAPGWRTLVPLLVCPDDLDLSCTVIVAEQHAGECHVRWHRFGLLRDLITLQSPAVDWYDSIPSLTFERSQFQSVLDAFRKQEDIKMDWD
;
A
#
# COMPACT_ATOMS: atom_id res chain seq x y z
N MET A 1 -8.43 -33.70 9.59
CA MET A 1 -8.83 -32.38 9.05
C MET A 1 -7.66 -31.83 8.24
N PRO A 2 -7.75 -31.75 6.91
CA PRO A 2 -6.65 -31.25 6.11
C PRO A 2 -6.66 -29.71 6.09
N LYS A 3 -5.50 -29.11 6.36
CA LYS A 3 -5.24 -27.68 6.21
C LYS A 3 -5.40 -27.33 4.73
N LYS A 4 -6.28 -26.39 4.41
CA LYS A 4 -6.41 -25.87 3.04
C LYS A 4 -5.23 -24.93 2.81
N ASN A 5 -4.29 -25.33 1.94
CA ASN A 5 -3.25 -24.46 1.39
C ASN A 5 -3.92 -23.31 0.62
N CYS A 6 -3.51 -22.07 0.91
CA CYS A 6 -3.95 -20.88 0.17
C CYS A 6 -3.19 -20.68 -1.16
N ASP A 7 -2.34 -21.62 -1.56
CA ASP A 7 -1.40 -21.42 -2.68
C ASP A 7 -2.02 -21.60 -4.08
N SER A 8 -3.28 -22.06 -4.19
CA SER A 8 -3.86 -22.39 -5.49
C SER A 8 -4.75 -21.31 -6.13
N ALA A 9 -4.97 -20.18 -5.46
CA ALA A 9 -5.85 -19.12 -5.98
C ALA A 9 -5.10 -18.04 -6.80
N CYS A 10 -3.76 -18.06 -6.84
CA CYS A 10 -2.97 -17.00 -7.47
C CYS A 10 -2.54 -17.30 -8.91
N GLN A 11 -3.19 -18.24 -9.60
CA GLN A 11 -2.85 -18.58 -10.98
C GLN A 11 -4.06 -18.38 -11.88
N THR A 12 -4.19 -17.17 -12.46
CA THR A 12 -4.32 -16.92 -13.91
C THR A 12 -4.65 -15.43 -14.12
N PHE A 13 -3.61 -14.61 -14.29
CA PHE A 13 -3.70 -13.32 -14.99
C PHE A 13 -2.36 -13.14 -15.72
N ASN A 14 -2.33 -13.34 -17.04
CA ASN A 14 -1.11 -13.15 -17.83
C ASN A 14 -1.38 -12.32 -19.08
N ARG A 15 -1.03 -11.04 -18.99
CA ARG A 15 -0.41 -10.24 -20.05
C ARG A 15 0.24 -9.04 -19.37
N PHE A 16 1.57 -9.05 -19.30
CA PHE A 16 2.44 -8.27 -18.40
C PHE A 16 2.42 -8.81 -16.98
N GLU A 17 3.33 -9.75 -16.71
CA GLU A 17 3.74 -10.10 -15.36
C GLU A 17 4.47 -8.88 -14.80
N LEU A 18 3.72 -7.90 -14.29
CA LEU A 18 4.29 -6.80 -13.54
C LEU A 18 4.80 -7.42 -12.24
N HIS A 19 6.10 -7.72 -12.16
CA HIS A 19 6.80 -8.16 -10.95
C HIS A 19 6.87 -7.02 -9.94
N LEU A 20 5.73 -6.43 -9.58
CA LEU A 20 5.72 -5.31 -8.64
C LEU A 20 6.16 -5.78 -7.27
N VAL A 21 6.91 -4.92 -6.59
CA VAL A 21 7.41 -5.16 -5.24
C VAL A 21 6.70 -4.23 -4.26
N ALA A 22 6.73 -4.57 -2.97
CA ALA A 22 6.11 -3.77 -1.94
C ALA A 22 6.74 -2.37 -1.89
N ALA A 23 5.91 -1.32 -1.93
CA ALA A 23 6.38 0.07 -1.82
C ALA A 23 7.00 0.39 -0.44
N HIS A 24 6.75 -0.47 0.55
CA HIS A 24 7.12 -0.25 1.95
C HIS A 24 8.52 -0.78 2.31
N SER A 25 9.23 -1.39 1.36
CA SER A 25 10.58 -1.92 1.58
C SER A 25 11.41 -1.81 0.29
N GLY A 26 12.70 -1.50 0.45
CA GLY A 26 13.68 -1.55 -0.64
C GLY A 26 13.60 -0.41 -1.66
N LEU A 27 12.93 0.71 -1.35
CA LEU A 27 13.00 1.91 -2.19
C LEU A 27 14.39 2.53 -2.11
N TYR A 28 14.83 3.17 -3.19
CA TYR A 28 16.16 3.80 -3.24
C TYR A 28 16.25 5.14 -2.49
N SER A 29 15.12 5.82 -2.34
CA SER A 29 15.05 7.14 -1.70
C SER A 29 14.51 7.02 -0.28
N ASP A 30 15.24 7.58 0.67
CA ASP A 30 14.78 7.70 2.06
C ASP A 30 13.52 8.59 2.13
N ASP A 31 13.44 9.64 1.30
CA ASP A 31 12.26 10.51 1.23
C ASP A 31 11.01 9.75 0.75
N ASP A 32 11.17 8.89 -0.27
CA ASP A 32 10.06 8.06 -0.77
C ASP A 32 9.65 7.03 0.28
N THR A 33 10.63 6.41 0.96
CA THR A 33 10.39 5.48 2.07
C THR A 33 9.59 6.18 3.18
N CYS A 34 10.04 7.33 3.65
CA CYS A 34 9.36 8.12 4.66
C CYS A 34 7.93 8.49 4.22
N LEU A 35 7.74 8.89 2.96
CA LEU A 35 6.42 9.22 2.42
C LEU A 35 5.48 8.02 2.41
N VAL A 36 5.93 6.85 1.96
CA VAL A 36 5.09 5.64 1.94
C VAL A 36 4.65 5.28 3.36
N TRP A 37 5.58 5.31 4.32
CA TRP A 37 5.29 4.97 5.71
C TRP A 37 4.38 6.01 6.38
N ASP A 38 4.62 7.30 6.19
CA ASP A 38 3.74 8.37 6.67
C ASP A 38 2.29 8.19 6.18
N ARG A 39 2.13 7.83 4.91
CA ARG A 39 0.81 7.65 4.30
C ARG A 39 0.07 6.41 4.80
N ILE A 40 0.75 5.28 4.99
CA ILE A 40 0.07 4.10 5.53
C ILE A 40 -0.29 4.29 7.02
N TYR A 41 0.55 4.99 7.79
CA TYR A 41 0.27 5.34 9.19
C TYR A 41 -0.75 6.47 9.38
N SER A 42 -1.05 7.24 8.33
CA SER A 42 -2.10 8.27 8.27
C SER A 42 -3.50 7.66 8.46
N THR A 43 -3.79 7.31 9.71
CA THR A 43 -4.97 6.57 10.13
C THR A 43 -5.83 7.38 11.08
N ALA A 44 -5.57 8.68 11.31
CA ALA A 44 -6.43 9.49 12.18
C ALA A 44 -7.91 9.48 11.69
N PRO A 45 -8.91 9.36 12.59
CA PRO A 45 -10.30 9.26 12.16
C PRO A 45 -10.74 10.41 11.24
N GLY A 46 -11.44 10.08 10.16
CA GLY A 46 -11.91 11.00 9.14
C GLY A 46 -10.90 11.25 8.00
N TRP A 47 -9.66 10.79 8.12
CA TRP A 47 -8.65 11.00 7.09
C TRP A 47 -8.88 10.13 5.86
N ARG A 48 -8.51 10.69 4.71
CA ARG A 48 -8.48 10.00 3.43
C ARG A 48 -7.11 10.19 2.82
N THR A 49 -6.41 9.09 2.57
CA THR A 49 -5.01 9.12 2.15
C THR A 49 -4.80 8.15 1.00
N LEU A 50 -4.01 8.54 0.01
CA LEU A 50 -3.63 7.68 -1.10
C LEU A 50 -2.34 6.93 -0.74
N VAL A 51 -2.40 5.63 -0.47
CA VAL A 51 -1.30 4.82 0.04
C VAL A 51 -0.65 4.03 -1.10
N PRO A 52 0.65 4.20 -1.39
CA PRO A 52 1.40 3.31 -2.27
C PRO A 52 1.45 1.90 -1.70
N LEU A 53 1.09 0.90 -2.50
CA LEU A 53 1.19 -0.49 -2.10
C LEU A 53 2.29 -1.22 -2.85
N LEU A 54 2.36 -1.02 -4.16
CA LEU A 54 3.30 -1.71 -5.03
C LEU A 54 3.99 -0.76 -6.00
N VAL A 55 5.27 -0.99 -6.29
CA VAL A 55 6.09 -0.23 -7.23
C VAL A 55 6.78 -1.12 -8.26
N CYS A 56 7.24 -0.52 -9.36
CA CYS A 56 8.06 -1.18 -10.36
C CYS A 56 9.39 -1.66 -9.74
N PRO A 57 9.82 -2.91 -9.98
CA PRO A 57 11.08 -3.44 -9.44
C PRO A 57 12.32 -2.87 -10.11
N ASP A 58 12.18 -2.27 -11.30
CA ASP A 58 13.32 -1.77 -12.08
C ASP A 58 13.84 -0.43 -11.54
N ASP A 59 12.92 0.47 -11.17
CA ASP A 59 13.26 1.82 -10.71
C ASP A 59 13.22 1.97 -9.18
N LEU A 60 12.44 1.14 -8.47
CA LEU A 60 12.30 1.14 -7.00
C LEU A 60 12.06 2.54 -6.40
N ASP A 61 11.24 3.33 -7.08
CA ASP A 61 10.82 4.68 -6.68
C ASP A 61 9.32 4.90 -6.93
N LEU A 62 8.82 6.09 -6.57
CA LEU A 62 7.42 6.48 -6.78
C LEU A 62 7.17 7.21 -8.12
N SER A 63 8.15 7.24 -9.02
CA SER A 63 8.06 7.93 -10.31
C SER A 63 7.60 7.01 -11.46
N CYS A 64 7.79 5.70 -11.30
CA CYS A 64 7.37 4.68 -12.27
C CYS A 64 5.94 4.18 -12.02
N THR A 65 5.68 2.89 -12.28
CA THR A 65 4.38 2.23 -12.05
C THR A 65 4.14 2.09 -10.55
N VAL A 66 3.14 2.80 -10.03
CA VAL A 66 2.73 2.71 -8.62
C VAL A 66 1.27 2.28 -8.53
N ILE A 67 1.01 1.17 -7.84
CA ILE A 67 -0.34 0.77 -7.44
C ILE A 67 -0.64 1.35 -6.07
N VAL A 68 -1.77 2.04 -5.97
CA VAL A 68 -2.21 2.74 -4.77
C VAL A 68 -3.54 2.22 -4.26
N ALA A 69 -3.77 2.39 -2.96
CA ALA A 69 -5.09 2.25 -2.34
C ALA A 69 -5.57 3.60 -1.82
N GLU A 70 -6.86 3.89 -2.01
CA GLU A 70 -7.53 4.98 -1.31
C GLU A 70 -7.91 4.50 0.11
N GLN A 71 -7.14 4.92 1.10
CA GLN A 71 -7.34 4.58 2.50
C GLN A 71 -8.31 5.57 3.15
N HIS A 72 -9.39 5.06 3.73
CA HIS A 72 -10.31 5.79 4.60
C HIS A 72 -10.12 5.31 6.04
N ALA A 73 -9.77 6.24 6.93
CA ALA A 73 -9.58 5.91 8.33
C ALA A 73 -10.81 6.30 9.16
N GLY A 74 -11.42 5.31 9.82
CA GLY A 74 -12.49 5.50 10.79
C GLY A 74 -12.00 5.35 12.24
N GLU A 75 -12.93 5.42 13.19
CA GLU A 75 -12.59 5.28 14.61
C GLU A 75 -12.07 3.88 14.95
N CYS A 76 -12.78 2.84 14.53
CA CYS A 76 -12.42 1.44 14.84
C CYS A 76 -11.90 0.65 13.64
N HIS A 77 -11.97 1.21 12.43
CA HIS A 77 -11.62 0.49 11.21
C HIS A 77 -10.80 1.35 10.25
N VAL A 78 -9.90 0.71 9.51
CA VAL A 78 -9.24 1.28 8.34
C VAL A 78 -9.78 0.55 7.12
N ARG A 79 -10.22 1.30 6.10
CA ARG A 79 -10.76 0.73 4.87
C ARG A 79 -9.90 1.15 3.69
N TRP A 80 -9.39 0.19 2.95
CA TRP A 80 -8.91 0.44 1.59
C TRP A 80 -10.12 0.41 0.67
N HIS A 81 -10.61 1.60 0.31
CA HIS A 81 -11.89 1.79 -0.36
C HIS A 81 -11.86 1.28 -1.80
N ARG A 82 -10.77 1.54 -2.52
CA ARG A 82 -10.54 1.13 -3.90
C ARG A 82 -9.05 1.16 -4.20
N PHE A 83 -8.67 0.52 -5.29
CA PHE A 83 -7.28 0.37 -5.74
C PHE A 83 -7.15 0.91 -7.15
N GLY A 84 -5.99 1.42 -7.51
CA GLY A 84 -5.77 1.95 -8.85
C GLY A 84 -4.31 2.12 -9.20
N LEU A 85 -4.08 2.41 -10.48
CA LEU A 85 -2.78 2.76 -11.03
C LEU A 85 -2.61 4.28 -10.99
N LEU A 86 -1.60 4.74 -10.27
CA LEU A 86 -1.25 6.16 -10.19
C LEU A 86 -0.76 6.65 -11.58
N ARG A 87 -1.27 7.81 -12.01
CA ARG A 87 -0.90 8.44 -13.30
C ARG A 87 -0.05 9.69 -13.14
N ASP A 88 -0.23 10.40 -12.04
CA ASP A 88 0.51 11.62 -11.71
C ASP A 88 1.49 11.40 -10.56
N LEU A 89 2.31 12.42 -10.27
CA LEU A 89 3.16 12.41 -9.09
C LEU A 89 2.32 12.33 -7.82
N ILE A 90 2.71 11.40 -6.96
CA ILE A 90 1.96 11.10 -5.74
C ILE A 90 1.88 12.28 -4.76
N THR A 91 2.84 13.19 -4.81
CA THR A 91 2.96 14.39 -3.97
C THR A 91 1.98 15.51 -4.33
N LEU A 92 1.29 15.41 -5.47
CA LEU A 92 0.25 16.37 -5.83
C LEU A 92 -0.92 16.30 -4.85
N GLN A 93 -1.63 17.42 -4.69
CA GLN A 93 -2.80 17.50 -3.81
C GLN A 93 -3.94 16.56 -4.25
N SER A 94 -4.06 16.28 -5.54
CA SER A 94 -5.10 15.42 -6.11
C SER A 94 -4.56 14.74 -7.37
N PRO A 95 -3.71 13.71 -7.22
CA PRO A 95 -3.13 13.00 -8.35
C PRO A 95 -4.21 12.20 -9.08
N ALA A 96 -4.11 12.13 -10.41
CA ALA A 96 -4.94 11.24 -11.21
C ALA A 96 -4.59 9.77 -10.94
N VAL A 97 -5.63 8.96 -10.81
CA VAL A 97 -5.54 7.52 -10.58
C VAL A 97 -6.56 6.82 -11.46
N ASP A 98 -6.10 5.81 -12.20
CA ASP A 98 -6.97 4.90 -12.94
C ASP A 98 -7.45 3.80 -12.00
N TRP A 99 -8.70 3.90 -11.55
CA TRP A 99 -9.28 3.00 -10.56
C TRP A 99 -9.69 1.65 -11.18
N TYR A 100 -9.48 0.58 -10.42
CA TYR A 100 -9.93 -0.75 -10.78
C TYR A 100 -11.33 -1.02 -10.21
N ASP A 101 -12.34 -1.06 -11.07
CA ASP A 101 -13.74 -1.27 -10.66
C ASP A 101 -14.04 -2.68 -10.14
N SER A 102 -13.19 -3.66 -10.48
CA SER A 102 -13.40 -5.07 -10.14
C SER A 102 -12.83 -5.49 -8.78
N ILE A 103 -12.05 -4.65 -8.12
CA ILE A 103 -11.40 -5.00 -6.85
C ILE A 103 -12.28 -4.50 -5.69
N PRO A 104 -12.78 -5.39 -4.82
CA PRO A 104 -13.62 -4.99 -3.71
C PRO A 104 -12.80 -4.25 -2.65
N SER A 105 -13.47 -3.36 -1.93
CA SER A 105 -12.85 -2.68 -0.78
C SER A 105 -12.48 -3.67 0.32
N LEU A 106 -11.36 -3.45 0.99
CA LEU A 106 -10.93 -4.23 2.15
C LEU A 106 -11.10 -3.41 3.43
N THR A 107 -11.57 -4.03 4.50
CA THR A 107 -11.76 -3.38 5.80
C THR A 107 -11.00 -4.15 6.86
N PHE A 108 -10.25 -3.41 7.67
CA PHE A 108 -9.41 -3.92 8.73
C PHE A 108 -9.85 -3.30 10.05
N GLU A 109 -9.80 -4.09 11.12
CA GLU A 109 -9.89 -3.53 12.47
C GLU A 109 -8.63 -2.69 12.73
N ARG A 110 -8.82 -1.49 13.28
CA ARG A 110 -7.77 -0.48 13.38
C ARG A 110 -6.59 -0.92 14.24
N SER A 111 -6.84 -1.50 15.40
CA SER A 111 -5.77 -1.93 16.30
C SER A 111 -4.94 -3.05 15.68
N GLN A 112 -5.57 -3.98 14.96
CA GLN A 112 -4.88 -5.04 14.23
C GLN A 112 -4.10 -4.49 13.04
N PHE A 113 -4.66 -3.54 12.29
CA PHE A 113 -3.98 -2.89 11.18
C PHE A 113 -2.68 -2.23 11.65
N GLN A 114 -2.75 -1.41 12.69
CA GLN A 114 -1.58 -0.74 13.26
C GLN A 114 -0.55 -1.75 13.82
N SER A 115 -1.02 -2.78 14.54
CA SER A 115 -0.13 -3.82 15.09
C SER A 115 0.66 -4.57 14.01
N VAL A 116 0.04 -4.84 12.86
CA VAL A 116 0.71 -5.48 11.72
C VAL A 116 1.74 -4.55 11.09
N LEU A 117 1.42 -3.25 10.94
CA LEU A 117 2.39 -2.27 10.43
C LEU A 117 3.61 -2.16 11.34
N ASP A 118 3.41 -2.10 12.65
CA ASP A 118 4.50 -1.99 13.62
C ASP A 118 5.39 -3.23 13.59
N ALA A 119 4.79 -4.43 13.49
CA ALA A 119 5.53 -5.68 13.36
C ALA A 119 6.33 -5.72 12.05
N PHE A 120 5.73 -5.25 10.94
CA PHE A 120 6.38 -5.22 9.64
C PHE A 120 7.52 -4.21 9.59
N ARG A 121 7.30 -2.98 10.07
CA ARG A 121 8.33 -1.93 10.17
C ARG A 121 9.55 -2.40 10.96
N LYS A 122 9.31 -3.12 12.07
CA LYS A 122 10.38 -3.70 12.90
C LYS A 122 11.15 -4.80 12.19
N GLN A 123 10.49 -5.61 11.36
CA GLN A 123 11.16 -6.66 10.59
C GLN A 123 12.08 -6.07 9.52
N GLU A 124 11.68 -4.97 8.90
CA GLU A 124 12.42 -4.30 7.83
C GLU A 124 13.50 -3.32 8.35
N ASP A 125 13.67 -3.19 9.68
CA ASP A 125 14.60 -2.26 10.35
C ASP A 125 14.45 -0.79 9.91
N ILE A 126 13.21 -0.37 9.63
CA ILE A 126 12.92 0.97 9.14
C ILE A 126 12.83 1.94 10.31
N LYS A 127 13.67 2.97 10.28
CA LYS A 127 13.69 4.07 11.26
C LYS A 127 12.90 5.25 10.72
N MET A 128 11.96 5.77 11.50
CA MET A 128 11.26 7.01 11.15
C MET A 128 11.77 8.18 11.99
N ASP A 129 11.70 9.39 11.44
CA ASP A 129 12.13 10.63 12.12
C ASP A 129 11.37 10.94 13.41
N TRP A 130 10.24 10.26 13.66
CA TRP A 130 9.38 10.42 14.83
C TRP A 130 9.53 9.29 15.87
N ASP A 131 10.47 8.37 15.68
CA ASP A 131 10.79 7.31 16.65
C ASP A 131 11.67 7.80 17.82
#